data_AF-A0A9D8NHQ2-F1
#
_entry.id   AF-A0A9D8NHQ2-F1
#
_cell.length_a   1.000
_cell.length_b   1.000
_cell.length_c   1.000
_cell.angle_alpha   90.00
_cell.angle_beta   90.00
_cell.angle_gamma   90.00
#
_symmetry.space_group_name_H-M   'P 1'
#
loop_
_entity.id
_entity.type
_entity.pdbx_description
1 polymer ?
#
loop_
_entity_poly.entity_id
_entity_poly.type
_entity_poly.pdbx_seq_one_letter_code
_entity_poly.pdbx_strand_id
1 'polypeptide(L)' 'MNEKQDLVCVFRGQAFEAEVVRARLESDGIPAMVMNNTMSAIFSTYTAMAGSYSVLVNPQDKDRAEQLLQEQ' A
#
# COMPACT_ATOMS: atom_id res chain seq x y z
N MET A 1 19.32 0.70 -16.31
CA MET A 1 18.96 1.33 -15.02
C MET A 1 17.65 0.70 -14.62
N ASN A 2 17.60 -0.08 -13.54
CA ASN A 2 16.44 -0.92 -13.24
C ASN A 2 15.35 -0.02 -12.64
N GLU A 3 14.40 0.43 -13.45
CA GLU A 3 13.21 1.21 -13.08
C GLU A 3 12.26 0.37 -12.21
N LYS A 4 12.72 -0.11 -11.06
CA LYS A 4 11.80 -0.42 -9.96
C LYS A 4 11.18 0.90 -9.55
N GLN A 5 10.06 1.20 -10.18
CA GLN A 5 9.14 2.27 -9.85
C GLN A 5 9.05 2.35 -8.32
N ASP A 6 9.46 3.49 -7.76
CA ASP A 6 9.47 3.78 -6.32
C ASP A 6 8.03 3.87 -5.82
N LEU A 7 7.28 2.77 -5.82
CA LEU A 7 5.93 2.76 -5.29
C LEU A 7 5.99 3.01 -3.78
N VAL A 8 5.22 3.98 -3.31
CA VAL A 8 5.23 4.41 -1.92
C VAL A 8 4.06 3.79 -1.16
N CYS A 9 4.35 3.28 0.03
CA CYS A 9 3.35 2.65 0.89
C CYS A 9 2.49 3.69 1.60
N VAL A 10 1.18 3.61 1.38
CA VAL A 10 0.18 4.50 2.00
C VAL A 10 -0.72 3.79 3.01
N PHE A 11 -0.78 2.46 2.97
CA PHE A 11 -1.56 1.67 3.94
C PHE A 11 -0.92 0.29 4.19
N ARG A 12 -1.11 -0.25 5.39
CA ARG A 12 -0.76 -1.63 5.77
C ARG A 12 -1.90 -2.24 6.59
N GLY A 13 -2.27 -3.48 6.28
CA GLY A 13 -3.37 -4.15 6.96
C GLY A 13 -3.54 -5.61 6.53
N GLN A 14 -4.74 -6.14 6.76
CA GLN A 14 -5.17 -7.45 6.29
C GLN A 14 -5.58 -7.39 4.81
N ALA A 15 -5.71 -8.57 4.18
CA ALA A 15 -6.07 -8.68 2.76
C ALA A 15 -7.34 -7.87 2.42
N PHE A 16 -8.38 -8.02 3.24
CA PHE A 16 -9.65 -7.33 3.02
C PHE A 16 -9.52 -5.81 3.13
N GLU A 17 -8.84 -5.31 4.18
CA GLU A 17 -8.65 -3.87 4.39
C GLU A 17 -7.83 -3.25 3.24
N ALA A 18 -6.79 -3.95 2.77
CA ALA A 18 -5.98 -3.50 1.66
C ALA A 18 -6.77 -3.42 0.34
N GLU A 19 -7.66 -4.38 0.07
CA GLU A 19 -8.55 -4.34 -1.09
C GLU A 19 -9.56 -3.19 -1.02
N VAL A 20 -10.14 -2.93 0.16
CA VAL A 20 -11.04 -1.80 0.37
C VAL A 20 -10.32 -0.48 0.13
N VAL A 21 -9.10 -0.32 0.66
CA VAL A 21 -8.27 0.85 0.43
C VAL A 21 -7.91 1.01 -1.04
N ARG A 22 -7.52 -0.07 -1.73
CA ARG A 22 -7.25 -0.03 -3.19
C ARG A 22 -8.48 0.45 -3.95
N ALA A 23 -9.64 -0.16 -3.72
CA ALA A 23 -10.86 0.18 -4.43
C ALA A 23 -11.26 1.65 -4.21
N ARG A 24 -11.08 2.18 -3.00
CA ARG A 24 -11.34 3.60 -2.70
C ARG A 24 -10.39 4.53 -3.46
N LEU A 25 -9.08 4.24 -3.43
CA LEU A 25 -8.08 5.02 -4.17
C LEU A 25 -8.34 4.99 -5.69
N GLU A 26 -8.60 3.81 -6.24
CA GLU A 26 -8.89 3.64 -7.67
C GLU A 26 -10.18 4.35 -8.09
N SER A 27 -11.20 4.38 -7.23
CA SER A 27 -12.45 5.12 -7.48
C SER A 27 -12.23 6.63 -7.55
N ASP A 28 -11.20 7.16 -6.89
CA ASP A 28 -10.79 8.57 -6.99
C ASP A 28 -9.76 8.81 -8.11
N GLY A 29 -9.47 7.80 -8.92
CA GLY A 29 -8.53 7.88 -10.03
C GLY A 29 -7.06 7.82 -9.60
N ILE A 30 -6.76 7.28 -8.41
CA ILE A 30 -5.40 7.02 -7.93
C ILE A 30 -5.07 5.53 -8.14
N PRO A 31 -4.19 5.18 -9.09
CA PRO A 31 -3.79 3.80 -9.29
C PRO A 31 -3.05 3.26 -8.07
N ALA A 32 -3.48 2.11 -7.56
CA ALA A 32 -2.94 1.53 -6.34
C ALA A 32 -2.64 0.04 -6.51
N MET A 33 -1.55 -0.43 -5.91
CA MET A 33 -1.12 -1.83 -5.93
C MET A 33 -1.21 -2.44 -4.53
N VAL A 34 -1.87 -3.59 -4.41
CA VAL A 34 -1.85 -4.41 -3.20
C VAL A 34 -0.66 -5.37 -3.27
N MET A 35 0.23 -5.32 -2.29
CA MET A 35 1.41 -6.18 -2.18
C MET A 35 1.28 -7.12 -0.98
N ASN A 36 1.37 -8.43 -1.23
CA ASN A 36 1.41 -9.46 -0.18
C ASN A 36 2.85 -9.58 0.38
N ASN A 37 3.01 -9.31 1.67
CA ASN A 37 4.29 -9.29 2.37
C ASN A 37 4.65 -10.64 3.04
N THR A 38 3.78 -11.65 2.97
CA THR A 38 3.90 -12.92 3.71
C THR A 38 5.14 -13.73 3.30
N MET A 39 5.62 -13.62 2.05
CA MET A 39 6.85 -14.29 1.59
C MET A 39 8.15 -13.49 1.83
N SER A 40 8.07 -12.22 2.22
CA SER A 40 9.25 -11.40 2.51
C SER A 40 9.78 -11.59 3.95
N ALA A 41 9.27 -12.59 4.67
CA ALA A 41 9.52 -12.83 6.09
C ALA A 41 10.82 -13.60 6.39
N ILE A 42 11.60 -14.02 5.39
CA ILE A 42 12.91 -14.67 5.65
C ILE A 42 13.97 -13.66 6.17
N PHE A 43 13.69 -12.35 6.20
CA PHE A 43 14.68 -11.33 6.53
C PHE A 43 14.34 -10.29 7.60
N SER A 44 13.20 -10.35 8.30
CA SER A 44 13.02 -9.46 9.45
C SER A 44 11.98 -9.93 10.44
N THR A 45 12.47 -10.39 11.59
CA THR A 45 11.74 -10.65 12.85
C THR A 45 10.90 -9.45 13.34
N TYR A 46 10.98 -8.29 12.68
CA TYR A 46 10.19 -7.08 12.97
C TYR A 46 8.83 -7.01 12.26
N THR A 47 8.54 -7.86 11.27
CA THR A 47 7.29 -7.76 10.47
C THR A 47 6.09 -8.48 11.10
N ALA A 48 6.28 -9.22 12.20
CA ALA A 48 5.20 -9.97 12.84
C ALA A 48 4.04 -9.11 13.38
N MET A 49 4.24 -7.79 13.50
CA MET A 49 3.19 -6.83 13.91
C MET A 49 2.71 -5.90 12.79
N ALA A 50 3.30 -5.96 11.59
CA ALA A 50 2.85 -5.19 10.44
C ALA A 50 1.86 -6.04 9.62
N GLY A 51 0.76 -5.44 9.15
CA GLY A 51 -0.22 -6.13 8.31
C GLY A 51 0.43 -6.89 7.16
N SER A 52 -0.09 -8.09 6.86
CA SER A 52 0.47 -8.98 5.84
C SER A 52 0.35 -8.42 4.42
N TYR A 53 -0.35 -7.30 4.24
CA TYR A 53 -0.55 -6.62 2.96
C TYR A 53 -0.24 -5.12 3.07
N SER A 54 0.35 -4.58 2.00
CA SER A 54 0.59 -3.14 1.82
C SER A 54 -0.20 -2.63 0.63
N VAL A 55 -0.70 -1.39 0.69
CA VAL A 55 -1.18 -0.66 -0.49
C VAL A 55 -0.15 0.39 -0.86
N LEU A 56 0.26 0.35 -2.12
CA LEU A 56 1.32 1.16 -2.69
C LEU A 56 0.76 2.03 -3.82
N VAL A 57 1.21 3.27 -3.95
CA VAL A 57 0.84 4.20 -5.03
C VAL A 57 2.07 4.79 -5.68
N ASN A 58 1.93 5.52 -6.79
CA ASN A 58 3.04 6.29 -7.35
C ASN A 58 3.45 7.42 -6.39
N PRO A 59 4.73 7.82 -6.34
CA PRO A 59 5.20 8.92 -5.50
C PRO A 59 4.41 10.22 -5.68
N GLN A 60 4.03 10.53 -6.93
CA GLN A 60 3.29 11.74 -7.29
C GLN A 60 1.88 11.79 -6.67
N ASP A 61 1.31 10.63 -6.35
CA ASP A 61 -0.06 10.51 -5.83
C ASP A 61 -0.09 10.38 -4.31
N LYS A 62 1.08 10.36 -3.65
CA LYS A 62 1.21 10.07 -2.21
C LYS A 62 0.37 10.98 -1.35
N ASP A 63 0.56 12.30 -1.48
CA ASP A 63 -0.07 13.27 -0.59
C ASP A 63 -1.60 13.26 -0.76
N ARG A 64 -2.07 13.10 -2.00
CA ARG A 64 -3.50 12.97 -2.32
C ARG A 64 -4.09 11.68 -1.73
N ALA A 65 -3.38 10.56 -1.85
CA ALA A 65 -3.79 9.29 -1.27
C ALA A 65 -3.86 9.36 0.26
N GLU A 66 -2.86 9.96 0.93
CA GLU A 66 -2.85 10.13 2.38
C GLU A 66 -4.00 11.04 2.87
N GLN A 67 -4.27 12.14 2.17
CA GLN A 67 -5.41 13.01 2.46
C GLN A 67 -6.73 12.25 2.37
N LEU A 68 -6.97 11.55 1.25
CA LEU A 68 -8.21 10.82 1.01
C LEU A 68 -8.46 9.70 2.04
N LEU A 69 -7.41 9.10 2.59
CA LEU A 69 -7.51 8.08 3.64
C LEU A 69 -7.74 8.68 5.04
N GLN A 70 -7.36 9.94 5.26
CA GLN A 70 -7.59 10.67 6.51
C GLN A 70 -8.96 11.33 6.60
N GLU A 71 -9.63 11.61 5.48
CA GLU A 71 -10.97 12.20 5.40
C GLU A 71 -12.08 11.22 5.86
N GLN A 72 -12.07 10.84 7.14
CA GLN A 72 -13.12 10.07 7.81
C GLN A 72 -13.94 10.94 8.76
#